data_AF-A0A2G2J101-F1
#
_entry.id   AF-A0A2G2J101-F1
#
_cell.length_a   1.000
_cell.length_b   1.000
_cell.length_c   1.000
_cell.angle_alpha   90.00
_cell.angle_beta   90.00
_cell.angle_gamma   90.00
#
_symmetry.space_group_name_H-M   'P 1'
#
loop_
_entity.id
_entity.type
_entity.pdbx_description
1 polymer ?
#
loop_
_entity_poly.entity_id
_entity_poly.type
_entity_poly.pdbx_seq_one_letter_code
_entity_poly.pdbx_strand_id
1 'polypeptide(L)'
;MTYAWKHLKCDRLRDTLALWDGTPYAPNQRARGQGADCRTLIAGILDDMFDMFVEIPFVPQNVGLHDRKRAISSIHAMLRGWHSADLVTDKSLEPGDILVTRSSPDQPGVPLPKNPGHVMIVTTNPFEILQSSQTLGAFRSDLEGVREILRTYRPRRKDLWIM
;
A
#
# COMPACT_ATOMS: atom_id res chain seq x y z
N MET A 1 9.73 11.33 -12.89
CA MET A 1 9.37 10.06 -13.58
C MET A 1 7.89 10.19 -13.91
N THR A 2 7.48 10.18 -15.18
CA THR A 2 6.09 10.49 -15.56
C THR A 2 5.25 9.21 -15.56
N TYR A 3 4.24 9.12 -14.70
CA TYR A 3 3.24 8.04 -14.70
C TYR A 3 2.03 8.47 -15.52
N ALA A 4 1.44 7.53 -16.27
CA ALA A 4 0.18 7.78 -16.96
C ALA A 4 -0.99 7.50 -16.01
N TRP A 5 -1.81 8.51 -15.72
CA TRP A 5 -3.00 8.35 -14.89
C TRP A 5 -4.18 7.80 -15.70
N LYS A 6 -4.88 6.81 -15.16
CA LYS A 6 -6.12 6.28 -15.72
C LYS A 6 -7.28 6.61 -14.79
N HIS A 7 -8.26 7.32 -15.33
CA HIS A 7 -9.46 7.67 -14.59
C HIS A 7 -10.36 6.44 -14.42
N LEU A 8 -10.73 6.16 -13.19
CA LEU A 8 -11.74 5.16 -12.84
C LEU A 8 -12.61 5.75 -11.73
N LYS A 9 -13.93 5.80 -11.93
CA LYS A 9 -14.85 6.15 -10.83
C LYS A 9 -14.92 4.96 -9.88
N CYS A 10 -14.39 5.12 -8.66
CA CYS A 10 -14.36 4.09 -7.62
C CYS A 10 -14.88 4.70 -6.31
N ASP A 11 -16.16 5.04 -6.25
CA ASP A 11 -16.75 5.70 -5.08
C ASP A 11 -16.58 4.85 -3.80
N ARG A 12 -16.76 3.53 -3.89
CA ARG A 12 -16.50 2.60 -2.78
C ARG A 12 -15.06 2.66 -2.28
N LEU A 13 -14.08 2.78 -3.19
CA LEU A 13 -12.68 2.94 -2.80
C LEU A 13 -12.46 4.27 -2.08
N ARG A 14 -12.99 5.38 -2.62
CA ARG A 14 -12.88 6.69 -1.97
C ARG A 14 -13.42 6.62 -0.54
N ASP A 15 -14.60 6.06 -0.38
CA ASP A 15 -15.29 6.02 0.91
C ASP A 15 -14.56 5.09 1.89
N THR A 16 -14.11 3.92 1.43
CA THR A 16 -13.25 3.02 2.23
C THR A 16 -11.97 3.70 2.68
N LEU A 17 -11.25 4.38 1.77
CA LEU A 17 -10.01 5.08 2.12
C LEU A 17 -10.26 6.21 3.14
N ALA A 18 -11.40 6.91 3.07
CA ALA A 18 -11.77 7.93 4.04
C ALA A 18 -12.00 7.34 5.44
N LEU A 19 -12.53 6.11 5.53
CA LEU A 19 -12.73 5.43 6.80
C LEU A 19 -11.40 5.03 7.47
N TRP A 20 -10.37 4.71 6.68
CA TRP A 20 -9.03 4.38 7.18
C TRP A 20 -8.14 5.58 7.48
N ASP A 21 -8.50 6.77 6.98
CA ASP A 21 -7.73 8.00 7.17
C ASP A 21 -7.60 8.34 8.66
N GLY A 22 -6.40 8.78 9.08
CA GLY A 22 -6.10 9.08 10.47
C GLY A 22 -6.01 7.87 11.42
N THR A 23 -6.12 6.63 10.94
CA THR A 23 -5.91 5.44 11.78
C THR A 23 -4.52 5.46 12.42
N PRO A 24 -4.36 5.36 13.75
CA PRO A 24 -3.04 5.41 14.40
C PRO A 24 -2.08 4.32 13.90
N TYR A 25 -0.78 4.56 14.03
CA TYR A 25 0.21 3.53 13.73
C TYR A 25 0.28 2.51 14.86
N ALA A 26 0.10 1.23 14.53
CA ALA A 26 0.30 0.14 15.47
C ALA A 26 0.87 -1.10 14.74
N PRO A 27 2.08 -1.58 15.12
CA PRO A 27 2.71 -2.74 14.50
C PRO A 27 1.81 -3.97 14.52
N ASN A 28 1.61 -4.61 13.36
CA ASN A 28 0.83 -5.84 13.19
C ASN A 28 -0.64 -5.77 13.64
N GLN A 29 -1.18 -4.58 13.94
CA GLN A 29 -2.61 -4.39 14.19
C GLN A 29 -3.31 -4.09 12.87
N ARG A 30 -4.52 -4.60 12.67
CA ARG A 30 -5.35 -4.33 11.48
C ARG A 30 -6.73 -3.91 11.96
N ALA A 31 -6.84 -2.71 12.51
CA ALA A 31 -8.08 -2.21 13.07
C ALA A 31 -8.25 -0.73 12.72
N ARG A 32 -9.22 -0.46 11.85
CA ARG A 32 -9.60 0.89 11.42
C ARG A 32 -9.86 1.81 12.62
N GLY A 33 -9.29 3.02 12.59
CA GLY A 33 -9.42 4.02 13.65
C GLY A 33 -8.69 3.67 14.96
N GLN A 34 -8.06 2.49 15.06
CA GLN A 34 -7.39 2.04 16.29
C GLN A 34 -5.90 1.79 16.09
N GLY A 35 -5.51 1.19 14.96
CA GLY A 35 -4.13 0.81 14.74
C GLY A 35 -3.87 0.07 13.42
N ALA A 36 -2.93 0.57 12.62
CA ALA A 36 -2.38 -0.13 11.46
C ALA A 36 -0.95 0.30 11.11
N ASP A 37 -0.09 -0.67 10.79
CA ASP A 37 1.17 -0.41 10.09
C ASP A 37 0.95 -0.39 8.57
N CYS A 38 1.98 -0.05 7.80
CA CYS A 38 1.84 0.06 6.34
C CYS A 38 1.27 -1.22 5.69
N ARG A 39 1.64 -2.43 6.14
CA ARG A 39 1.16 -3.67 5.55
C ARG A 39 -0.26 -3.97 5.99
N THR A 40 -0.54 -3.85 7.28
CA THR A 40 -1.86 -4.14 7.83
C THR A 40 -2.90 -3.10 7.42
N LEU A 41 -2.50 -1.86 7.14
CA LEU A 41 -3.35 -0.84 6.52
C LEU A 41 -3.84 -1.31 5.15
N ILE A 42 -2.93 -1.73 4.27
CA ILE A 42 -3.29 -2.22 2.93
C ILE A 42 -4.16 -3.48 3.04
N ALA A 43 -3.78 -4.42 3.90
CA ALA A 43 -4.57 -5.62 4.14
C ALA A 43 -6.00 -5.29 4.60
N GLY A 44 -6.16 -4.38 5.56
CA GLY A 44 -7.47 -3.98 6.06
C GLY A 44 -8.33 -3.24 5.03
N ILE A 45 -7.71 -2.39 4.21
CA ILE A 45 -8.41 -1.75 3.08
C ILE A 45 -8.88 -2.81 2.08
N LEU A 46 -8.04 -3.79 1.74
CA LEU A 46 -8.45 -4.87 0.84
C LEU A 46 -9.53 -5.76 1.46
N ASP A 47 -9.48 -6.01 2.77
CA ASP A 47 -10.54 -6.73 3.47
C ASP A 47 -11.89 -6.01 3.32
N ASP A 48 -11.93 -4.69 3.54
CA ASP A 48 -13.14 -3.86 3.37
C ASP A 48 -13.60 -3.79 1.89
N MET A 49 -12.65 -3.69 0.95
CA MET A 49 -12.95 -3.58 -0.48
C MET A 49 -13.49 -4.88 -1.08
N PHE A 50 -13.05 -6.03 -0.58
CA PHE A 50 -13.49 -7.34 -1.05
C PHE A 50 -14.50 -8.03 -0.12
N ASP A 51 -14.86 -7.38 1.00
CA ASP A 51 -15.75 -7.93 2.04
C ASP A 51 -15.32 -9.34 2.48
N MET A 52 -14.01 -9.49 2.72
CA MET A 52 -13.41 -10.77 3.10
C MET A 52 -12.24 -10.54 4.05
N PHE A 53 -12.01 -11.45 4.99
CA PHE A 53 -10.81 -11.43 5.83
C PHE A 53 -9.77 -12.41 5.29
N VAL A 54 -8.57 -11.91 5.02
CA VAL A 54 -7.41 -12.75 4.66
C VAL A 54 -6.40 -12.76 5.80
N GLU A 55 -5.96 -13.95 6.20
CA GLU A 55 -4.81 -14.07 7.10
C GLU A 55 -3.52 -13.72 6.34
N ILE A 56 -2.80 -12.73 6.84
CA ILE A 56 -1.51 -12.33 6.29
C ILE A 56 -0.37 -13.01 7.06
N PRO A 57 0.65 -13.56 6.38
CA PRO A 57 1.81 -14.10 7.07
C PRO A 57 2.47 -13.04 7.96
N PHE A 58 2.82 -13.42 9.19
CA PHE A 58 3.64 -12.56 10.04
C PHE A 58 4.98 -12.29 9.35
N VAL A 59 5.36 -11.02 9.29
CA VAL A 59 6.67 -10.60 8.82
C VAL A 59 7.23 -9.68 9.88
N PRO A 60 8.39 -9.99 10.47
CA PRO A 60 9.04 -9.08 11.39
C PRO A 60 9.22 -7.70 10.77
N GLN A 61 9.08 -6.67 11.58
CA GLN A 61 9.60 -5.35 11.22
C GLN A 61 11.08 -5.48 10.84
N ASN A 62 11.53 -4.68 9.88
CA ASN A 62 12.91 -4.69 9.38
C ASN A 62 13.34 -5.93 8.58
N VAL A 63 12.47 -6.91 8.28
CA VAL A 63 12.85 -7.99 7.35
C VAL A 63 13.30 -7.42 6.00
N GLY A 64 12.68 -6.32 5.56
CA GLY A 64 13.09 -5.58 4.38
C GLY A 64 14.54 -5.13 4.43
N LEU A 65 15.06 -4.72 5.59
CA LEU A 65 16.44 -4.24 5.72
C LEU A 65 17.47 -5.36 5.53
N HIS A 66 17.13 -6.60 5.90
CA HIS A 66 18.08 -7.72 5.94
C HIS A 66 17.86 -8.78 4.84
N ASP A 67 16.62 -8.98 4.38
CA ASP A 67 16.27 -10.01 3.39
C ASP A 67 15.22 -9.49 2.39
N ARG A 68 15.72 -8.95 1.28
CA ARG A 68 14.91 -8.46 0.15
C ARG A 68 13.96 -9.52 -0.39
N LYS A 69 14.45 -10.76 -0.55
CA LYS A 69 13.67 -11.82 -1.20
C LYS A 69 12.47 -12.19 -0.33
N ARG A 70 12.67 -12.31 0.99
CA ARG A 70 11.57 -12.55 1.94
C ARG A 70 10.58 -11.38 1.98
N ALA A 71 11.05 -10.14 1.97
CA ALA A 71 10.17 -8.97 1.96
C ALA A 71 9.28 -8.88 0.70
N ILE A 72 9.83 -9.15 -0.48
CA ILE A 72 9.02 -9.22 -1.72
C ILE A 72 8.06 -10.41 -1.67
N SER A 73 8.56 -11.57 -1.21
CA SER A 73 7.74 -12.78 -1.16
C SER A 73 6.57 -12.65 -0.20
N SER A 74 6.72 -11.92 0.90
CA SER A 74 5.62 -11.68 1.84
C SER A 74 4.58 -10.70 1.28
N ILE A 75 5.00 -9.65 0.56
CA ILE A 75 4.06 -8.79 -0.16
C ILE A 75 3.30 -9.58 -1.22
N HIS A 76 3.99 -10.43 -2.00
CA HIS A 76 3.31 -11.31 -2.95
C HIS A 76 2.35 -12.29 -2.25
N ALA A 77 2.74 -12.89 -1.13
CA ALA A 77 1.88 -13.80 -0.39
C ALA A 77 0.64 -13.10 0.15
N MET A 78 0.81 -11.90 0.69
CA MET A 78 -0.28 -11.00 1.11
C MET A 78 -1.23 -10.77 -0.08
N LEU A 79 -0.75 -10.22 -1.18
CA LEU A 79 -1.60 -9.84 -2.32
C LEU A 79 -2.33 -11.01 -2.99
N ARG A 80 -1.86 -12.25 -2.85
CA ARG A 80 -2.57 -13.43 -3.38
C ARG A 80 -3.91 -13.71 -2.69
N GLY A 81 -4.09 -13.27 -1.44
CA GLY A 81 -5.30 -13.58 -0.69
C GLY A 81 -6.57 -12.90 -1.21
N TRP A 82 -6.45 -11.73 -1.84
CA TRP A 82 -7.58 -10.93 -2.33
C TRP A 82 -7.69 -10.99 -3.85
N HIS A 83 -8.10 -12.16 -4.39
CA HIS A 83 -8.23 -12.42 -5.83
C HIS A 83 -6.97 -12.22 -6.68
N SER A 84 -5.78 -12.15 -6.06
CA SER A 84 -4.50 -11.84 -6.68
C SER A 84 -4.40 -10.40 -7.24
N ALA A 85 -3.18 -10.01 -7.56
CA ALA A 85 -2.87 -8.73 -8.19
C ALA A 85 -1.88 -8.94 -9.35
N ASP A 86 -2.04 -8.15 -10.39
CA ASP A 86 -1.14 -8.15 -11.55
C ASP A 86 -0.01 -7.14 -11.36
N LEU A 87 1.21 -7.51 -11.79
CA LEU A 87 2.32 -6.58 -11.81
C LEU A 87 2.13 -5.58 -12.95
N VAL A 88 2.11 -4.29 -12.62
CA VAL A 88 2.01 -3.22 -13.61
C VAL A 88 3.40 -2.85 -14.12
N THR A 89 3.64 -3.01 -15.42
CA THR A 89 4.95 -2.76 -16.06
C THR A 89 4.96 -1.57 -17.00
N ASP A 90 3.79 -1.06 -17.38
CA ASP A 90 3.62 0.06 -18.34
C ASP A 90 3.72 1.44 -17.68
N LYS A 91 3.97 1.50 -16.36
CA LYS A 91 3.97 2.73 -15.55
C LYS A 91 2.63 3.49 -15.62
N SER A 92 1.53 2.80 -15.87
CA SER A 92 0.19 3.34 -15.62
C SER A 92 -0.14 3.26 -14.13
N LEU A 93 -0.89 4.23 -13.63
CA LEU A 93 -1.48 4.18 -12.30
C LEU A 93 -2.99 4.32 -12.39
N GLU A 94 -3.66 3.53 -11.58
CA GLU A 94 -5.11 3.55 -11.39
C GLU A 94 -5.42 3.64 -9.89
N PRO A 95 -6.59 4.20 -9.52
CA PRO A 95 -7.09 4.11 -8.16
C PRO A 95 -7.05 2.69 -7.61
N GLY A 96 -6.49 2.56 -6.41
CA GLY A 96 -6.31 1.33 -5.66
C GLY A 96 -5.17 0.42 -6.13
N ASP A 97 -4.33 0.88 -7.04
CA ASP A 97 -3.03 0.24 -7.26
C ASP A 97 -2.18 0.31 -5.98
N ILE A 98 -1.45 -0.76 -5.69
CA ILE A 98 -0.61 -0.91 -4.51
C ILE A 98 0.84 -0.69 -4.91
N LEU A 99 1.48 0.29 -4.29
CA LEU A 99 2.85 0.64 -4.57
C LEU A 99 3.75 0.08 -3.48
N VAL A 100 4.84 -0.55 -3.90
CA VAL A 100 5.91 -0.99 -3.02
C VAL A 100 7.10 -0.08 -3.22
N THR A 101 7.58 0.52 -2.14
CA THR A 101 8.68 1.48 -2.18
C THR A 101 9.82 1.01 -1.28
N ARG A 102 10.97 1.67 -1.41
CA ARG A 102 12.10 1.46 -0.48
C ARG A 102 11.79 2.06 0.88
N SER A 103 12.35 1.48 1.94
CA SER A 103 12.42 2.17 3.23
C SER A 103 13.11 3.50 3.01
N SER A 104 12.46 4.63 3.36
CA SER A 104 13.19 5.89 3.51
C SER A 104 14.15 5.74 4.70
N PRO A 105 15.39 6.26 4.65
CA PRO A 105 16.19 6.35 5.86
C PRO A 105 15.56 7.46 6.72
N ASP A 106 15.59 7.30 8.03
CA ASP A 106 15.17 8.37 8.93
C ASP A 106 16.18 9.55 8.94
N GLN A 107 17.32 9.39 8.27
CA GLN A 107 18.44 10.34 8.26
C GLN A 107 18.82 10.80 6.84
N PRO A 108 18.94 12.12 6.61
CA PRO A 108 19.53 12.67 5.38
C PRO A 108 20.96 12.17 5.16
N GLY A 109 21.32 11.84 3.92
CA GLY A 109 22.67 11.43 3.55
C GLY A 109 23.00 9.94 3.75
N VAL A 110 22.13 9.16 4.41
CA VAL A 110 22.28 7.70 4.49
C VAL A 110 21.78 7.06 3.19
N PRO A 111 22.57 6.21 2.52
CA PRO A 111 22.11 5.48 1.34
C PRO A 111 20.84 4.68 1.66
N LEU A 112 19.81 4.87 0.84
CA LEU A 112 18.58 4.09 0.91
C LEU A 112 18.89 2.59 0.83
N PRO A 113 18.38 1.75 1.77
CA PRO A 113 18.42 0.31 1.60
C PRO A 113 17.84 -0.07 0.24
N LYS A 114 18.46 -1.02 -0.47
CA LYS A 114 17.99 -1.45 -1.80
C LYS A 114 16.70 -2.28 -1.78
N ASN A 115 16.05 -2.36 -0.63
CA ASN A 115 15.05 -3.37 -0.33
C ASN A 115 13.68 -2.72 -0.08
N PRO A 116 12.58 -3.44 -0.35
CA PRO A 116 11.25 -2.99 -0.01
C PRO A 116 11.15 -2.68 1.47
N GLY A 117 10.53 -1.56 1.78
CA GLY A 117 10.39 -1.08 3.14
C GLY A 117 9.03 -0.53 3.49
N HIS A 118 8.20 -0.27 2.48
CA HIS A 118 6.92 0.37 2.67
C HIS A 118 5.95 -0.03 1.57
N VAL A 119 4.66 -0.04 1.91
CA VAL A 119 3.57 -0.28 0.98
C VAL A 119 2.50 0.79 1.18
N MET A 120 1.89 1.21 0.09
CA MET A 120 0.92 2.31 0.02
C MET A 120 -0.10 2.01 -1.07
N ILE A 121 -1.26 2.68 -1.03
CA ILE A 121 -2.32 2.50 -2.03
C ILE A 121 -2.62 3.83 -2.73
N VAL A 122 -2.76 3.78 -4.05
CA VAL A 122 -3.18 4.92 -4.86
C VAL A 122 -4.64 5.26 -4.56
N THR A 123 -4.93 6.52 -4.30
CA THR A 123 -6.31 6.94 -3.99
C THR A 123 -7.12 7.19 -5.27
N THR A 124 -8.35 7.70 -5.13
CA THR A 124 -9.14 8.18 -6.26
C THR A 124 -8.69 9.53 -6.80
N ASN A 125 -7.91 10.30 -6.02
CA ASN A 125 -7.35 11.56 -6.45
C ASN A 125 -6.07 11.31 -7.26
N PRO A 126 -5.90 11.96 -8.44
CA PRO A 126 -4.70 11.80 -9.25
C PRO A 126 -3.42 12.08 -8.46
N PHE A 127 -2.49 11.13 -8.53
CA PHE A 127 -1.17 11.23 -7.89
C PHE A 127 -1.19 11.40 -6.36
N GLU A 128 -2.29 11.06 -5.70
CA GLU A 128 -2.38 10.99 -4.24
C GLU A 128 -2.34 9.53 -3.78
N ILE A 129 -1.64 9.28 -2.68
CA ILE A 129 -1.54 7.97 -2.04
C ILE A 129 -2.04 8.03 -0.60
N LEU A 130 -2.52 6.90 -0.09
CA LEU A 130 -2.73 6.66 1.33
C LEU A 130 -1.64 5.69 1.83
N GLN A 131 -0.99 6.05 2.93
CA GLN A 131 0.09 5.27 3.53
C GLN A 131 0.08 5.40 5.05
N SER A 132 0.86 4.59 5.77
CA SER A 132 0.94 4.66 7.24
C SER A 132 2.38 4.79 7.76
N SER A 133 2.64 5.76 8.63
CA SER A 133 3.95 5.98 9.26
C SER A 133 3.84 6.03 10.78
N GLN A 134 4.94 5.77 11.49
CA GLN A 134 4.97 5.80 12.96
C GLN A 134 4.52 7.15 13.54
N THR A 135 4.85 8.25 12.88
CA THR A 135 4.57 9.60 13.37
C THR A 135 3.15 10.06 13.08
N LEU A 136 2.60 9.72 11.91
CA LEU A 136 1.34 10.28 11.43
C LEU A 136 0.16 9.29 11.45
N GLY A 137 0.40 8.01 11.74
CA GLY A 137 -0.62 6.98 11.48
C GLY A 137 -0.86 6.83 9.99
N ALA A 138 -2.08 6.50 9.59
CA ALA A 138 -2.55 6.51 8.21
C ALA A 138 -2.82 7.95 7.76
N PHE A 139 -2.21 8.36 6.65
CA PHE A 139 -2.31 9.72 6.12
C PHE A 139 -2.16 9.74 4.60
N ARG A 140 -2.70 10.78 3.99
CA ARG A 140 -2.57 11.05 2.56
C ARG A 140 -1.33 11.87 2.26
N SER A 141 -0.73 11.63 1.10
CA SER A 141 0.39 12.44 0.61
C SER A 141 0.49 12.39 -0.91
N ASP A 142 1.22 13.35 -1.48
CA ASP A 142 1.51 13.35 -2.90
C ASP A 142 2.50 12.24 -3.29
N LEU A 143 2.24 11.61 -4.43
CA LEU A 143 3.09 10.61 -5.04
C LEU A 143 4.46 11.18 -5.40
N GLU A 144 4.56 12.49 -5.70
CA GLU A 144 5.83 13.15 -6.01
C GLU A 144 6.82 13.10 -4.83
N GLY A 145 6.31 13.06 -3.59
CA GLY A 145 7.13 12.87 -2.39
C GLY A 145 7.72 11.45 -2.26
N VAL A 146 7.25 10.50 -3.07
CA VAL A 146 7.72 9.11 -3.07
C VAL A 146 9.01 9.00 -3.87
N ARG A 147 10.13 8.84 -3.15
CA ARG A 147 11.48 8.79 -3.74
C ARG A 147 11.67 7.71 -4.81
N GLU A 148 11.20 6.48 -4.55
CA GLU A 148 11.39 5.36 -5.48
C GLU A 148 10.31 4.28 -5.32
N ILE A 149 9.52 4.09 -6.36
CA ILE A 149 8.57 2.98 -6.48
C ILE A 149 9.29 1.78 -7.09
N LEU A 150 9.40 0.69 -6.33
CA LEU A 150 10.03 -0.54 -6.76
C LEU A 150 9.10 -1.36 -7.64
N ARG A 151 7.83 -1.48 -7.25
CA ARG A 151 6.81 -2.29 -7.91
C ARG A 151 5.44 -1.65 -7.73
N THR A 152 4.59 -1.85 -8.71
CA THR A 152 3.18 -1.48 -8.68
C THR A 152 2.36 -2.74 -8.93
N TYR A 153 1.42 -3.03 -8.04
CA TYR A 153 0.50 -4.15 -8.17
C TYR A 153 -0.91 -3.64 -8.34
N ARG A 154 -1.64 -4.18 -9.31
CA ARG A 154 -3.03 -3.85 -9.55
C ARG A 154 -3.91 -5.00 -9.06
N PRO A 155 -4.69 -4.82 -7.97
CA PRO A 155 -5.64 -5.83 -7.55
C PRO A 155 -6.56 -6.21 -8.71
N ARG A 156 -6.80 -7.51 -8.87
CA ARG A 156 -7.79 -8.00 -9.82
C ARG A 156 -9.19 -7.69 -9.28
N ARG A 157 -10.19 -7.86 -10.12
CA ARG A 157 -11.60 -7.72 -9.75
C ARG A 157 -12.02 -6.31 -9.26
N LYS A 158 -11.42 -5.26 -9.82
CA LYS A 158 -11.84 -3.86 -9.56
C LYS A 158 -13.29 -3.57 -9.99
N ASP A 159 -13.93 -4.46 -10.75
CA ASP A 159 -15.38 -4.43 -11.00
C ASP A 159 -16.19 -4.34 -9.70
N LEU A 160 -15.69 -4.94 -8.61
CA LEU A 160 -16.35 -4.94 -7.30
C LEU A 160 -16.25 -3.59 -6.55
N TRP A 161 -15.42 -2.66 -7.05
CA TRP A 161 -15.10 -1.39 -6.40
C TRP A 161 -15.86 -0.19 -7.00
N ILE A 162 -16.56 -0.43 -8.11
CA ILE A 162 -17.32 0.58 -8.86
C ILE A 162 -18.78 0.63 -8.38
N MET A 163 -19.23 -0.38 -7.63
CA MET A 163 -20.59 -0.51 -7.10
C MET A 163 -20.87 0.46 -5.96
#